data_AF-A0A969CT49-F1
#
_entry.id   AF-A0A969CT49-F1
#
_cell.length_a   1.000
_cell.length_b   1.000
_cell.length_c   1.000
_cell.angle_alpha   90.00
_cell.angle_beta   90.00
_cell.angle_gamma   90.00
#
_symmetry.space_group_name_H-M   'P 1'
#
loop_
_entity.id
_entity.type
_entity.pdbx_description
1 polymer ?
#
loop_
_entity_poly.entity_id
_entity_poly.type
_entity_poly.pdbx_seq_one_letter_code
_entity_poly.pdbx_strand_id
1 'polypeptide(L)'
;AVLKQALINADVAPSQIDCVELHGTGTSLGDPIEAEALGNVLAQGRRVDERCAVGSVKTNIGHLEAAAGIAGVIKMALSLQHKQIPASLHFQTPNPYIPLDRLPLKVQTALGSWPHKTQPALAGVSSFGFGGTNAHIILEAAPQAIESFQPKKNPIEPVCLLPLSAKSPEALSALVQSYHRFLSETETEPTLSLQDLCYTASLRRTHHEYRLTLAFRDRAELIQLLATTQQGETSAQISTGPRLRNRRPKLVFVFPGQGPQWWAMGRELWEHEPVFRVVLEQCDRLLQLHANWSVLEELLAEESQSRLGETEIAQPALFSIQIALVALWRNWGIEPNAVVGHSLGEIAAAYVAGVLSLEDAIQVVYHRSRLMQQGTGLGKMAAVELSQSEADLLLAGYTDRLAIAGINSSTSVVLSGEAEALEEVMKLLQAKEVFAKLLPVNYAFHSPQMEPFQDDSPNLFRAFIPNLPPFVCSRQLQVKSLKARN
;
A
#
# COMPACT_ATOMS: atom_id res chain seq x y z
N ALA A 1 2.40 -12.10 -53.40
CA ALA A 1 1.20 -12.74 -52.78
C ALA A 1 1.04 -12.33 -51.32
N VAL A 2 2.03 -12.62 -50.46
CA VAL A 2 1.95 -12.35 -49.00
C VAL A 2 1.59 -10.89 -48.64
N LEU A 3 2.18 -9.90 -49.32
CA LEU A 3 1.89 -8.47 -49.09
C LEU A 3 0.40 -8.15 -49.29
N LYS A 4 -0.17 -8.56 -50.44
CA LYS A 4 -1.58 -8.36 -50.76
C LYS A 4 -2.49 -9.07 -49.77
N GLN A 5 -2.12 -10.30 -49.37
CA GLN A 5 -2.91 -11.07 -48.41
C GLN A 5 -2.94 -10.39 -47.04
N ALA A 6 -1.82 -9.85 -46.57
CA ALA A 6 -1.76 -9.13 -45.30
C ALA A 6 -2.63 -7.87 -45.31
N LEU A 7 -2.61 -7.11 -46.41
CA LEU A 7 -3.47 -5.94 -46.62
C LEU A 7 -4.95 -6.31 -46.63
N ILE A 8 -5.33 -7.38 -47.34
CA ILE A 8 -6.71 -7.89 -47.36
C ILE A 8 -7.13 -8.34 -45.95
N ASN A 9 -6.27 -9.07 -45.24
CA ASN A 9 -6.57 -9.54 -43.88
C ASN A 9 -6.73 -8.40 -42.89
N ALA A 10 -6.02 -7.28 -43.10
CA ALA A 10 -6.11 -6.09 -42.26
C ALA A 10 -7.24 -5.13 -42.69
N ASP A 11 -7.92 -5.39 -43.81
CA ASP A 11 -8.87 -4.45 -44.44
C ASP A 11 -8.27 -3.05 -44.70
N VAL A 12 -7.02 -3.03 -45.18
CA VAL A 12 -6.25 -1.81 -45.43
C VAL A 12 -5.87 -1.73 -46.90
N ALA A 13 -6.13 -0.56 -47.51
CA ALA A 13 -5.70 -0.29 -48.88
C ALA A 13 -4.17 -0.06 -48.95
N PRO A 14 -3.48 -0.49 -50.03
CA PRO A 14 -2.03 -0.32 -50.18
C PRO A 14 -1.54 1.14 -50.06
N SER A 15 -2.38 2.12 -50.46
CA SER A 15 -2.05 3.55 -50.38
C SER A 15 -2.10 4.12 -48.95
N GLN A 16 -2.74 3.43 -48.01
CA GLN A 16 -2.83 3.85 -46.62
C GLN A 16 -1.56 3.56 -45.82
N ILE A 17 -0.70 2.64 -46.28
CA ILE A 17 0.57 2.33 -45.61
C ILE A 17 1.52 3.53 -45.70
N ASP A 18 2.02 3.99 -44.56
CA ASP A 18 2.90 5.17 -44.46
C ASP A 18 4.37 4.80 -44.56
N CYS A 19 4.73 3.69 -43.92
CA CYS A 19 6.10 3.22 -43.79
C CYS A 19 6.18 1.70 -43.86
N VAL A 20 7.26 1.16 -44.40
CA VAL A 20 7.55 -0.28 -44.37
C VAL A 20 8.95 -0.56 -43.86
N GLU A 21 9.03 -1.37 -42.81
CA GLU A 21 10.24 -2.05 -42.38
C GLU A 21 10.46 -3.27 -43.29
N LEU A 22 11.48 -3.17 -44.14
CA LEU A 22 11.86 -4.19 -45.11
C LEU A 22 12.54 -5.38 -44.43
N HIS A 23 12.51 -6.53 -45.10
CA HIS A 23 13.43 -7.61 -44.80
C HIS A 23 14.87 -7.13 -45.01
N GLY A 24 15.17 -6.44 -46.11
CA GLY A 24 16.30 -5.52 -46.27
C GLY A 24 17.63 -6.07 -45.76
N THR A 25 18.09 -7.17 -46.35
CA THR A 25 19.30 -7.89 -45.94
C THR A 25 20.59 -7.35 -46.54
N GLY A 26 20.50 -6.38 -47.45
CA GLY A 26 21.68 -5.84 -48.14
C GLY A 26 22.21 -6.77 -49.22
N THR A 27 21.39 -7.69 -49.72
CA THR A 27 21.83 -8.68 -50.71
C THR A 27 21.65 -8.12 -52.12
N SER A 28 22.63 -8.37 -52.99
CA SER A 28 22.61 -7.86 -54.38
C SER A 28 21.41 -8.34 -55.18
N LEU A 29 20.89 -9.54 -54.89
CA LEU A 29 19.73 -10.14 -55.54
C LEU A 29 18.42 -9.92 -54.79
N GLY A 30 18.41 -10.08 -53.47
CA GLY A 30 17.18 -10.06 -52.67
C GLY A 30 16.58 -8.66 -52.55
N ASP A 31 17.42 -7.63 -52.38
CA ASP A 31 16.94 -6.26 -52.15
C ASP A 31 16.19 -5.70 -53.37
N PRO A 32 16.65 -5.88 -54.63
CA PRO A 32 15.84 -5.55 -55.81
C PRO A 32 14.50 -6.28 -55.88
N ILE A 33 14.49 -7.59 -55.62
CA ILE A 33 13.26 -8.41 -55.66
C ILE A 33 12.24 -7.92 -54.62
N GLU A 34 12.70 -7.63 -53.41
CA GLU A 34 11.85 -7.10 -52.35
C GLU A 34 11.29 -5.72 -52.70
N ALA A 35 12.16 -4.79 -53.11
CA ALA A 35 11.75 -3.42 -53.42
C ALA A 35 10.75 -3.37 -54.57
N GLU A 36 10.96 -4.16 -55.63
CA GLU A 36 10.05 -4.24 -56.76
C GLU A 36 8.70 -4.87 -56.35
N ALA A 37 8.73 -5.98 -55.61
CA ALA A 37 7.50 -6.63 -55.12
C ALA A 37 6.68 -5.69 -54.23
N LEU A 38 7.34 -4.94 -53.34
CA LEU A 38 6.68 -3.98 -52.47
C LEU A 38 6.14 -2.78 -53.25
N GLY A 39 6.98 -2.15 -54.07
CA GLY A 39 6.60 -0.96 -54.83
C GLY A 39 5.42 -1.22 -55.78
N ASN A 40 5.37 -2.40 -56.41
CA ASN A 40 4.25 -2.80 -57.27
C ASN A 40 2.92 -2.97 -56.50
N VAL A 41 2.97 -3.41 -55.25
CA VAL A 41 1.77 -3.53 -54.41
C VAL A 41 1.34 -2.16 -53.90
N LEU A 42 2.27 -1.36 -53.39
CA LEU A 42 1.99 -0.05 -52.79
C LEU A 42 1.62 1.04 -53.80
N ALA A 43 1.92 0.85 -55.09
CA ALA A 43 1.52 1.77 -56.16
C ALA A 43 0.00 1.82 -56.38
N GLN A 44 -0.74 0.78 -55.97
CA GLN A 44 -2.18 0.69 -56.19
C GLN A 44 -2.91 1.76 -55.35
N GLY A 45 -3.58 2.71 -56.03
CA GLY A 45 -4.35 3.78 -55.39
C GLY A 45 -3.52 4.86 -54.72
N ARG A 46 -2.19 4.87 -54.91
CA ARG A 46 -1.28 5.89 -54.37
C ARG A 46 -0.98 6.95 -55.42
N ARG A 47 -0.94 8.22 -55.02
CA ARG A 47 -0.62 9.32 -55.95
C ARG A 47 0.85 9.30 -56.35
N VAL A 48 1.16 9.83 -57.53
CA VAL A 48 2.52 9.86 -58.09
C VAL A 48 3.51 10.65 -57.22
N ASP A 49 3.03 11.67 -56.50
CA ASP A 49 3.82 12.51 -55.60
C ASP A 49 3.94 11.94 -54.17
N GLU A 50 3.17 10.89 -53.85
CA GLU A 50 3.19 10.25 -52.53
C GLU A 50 4.14 9.04 -52.54
N ARG A 51 5.16 9.07 -51.69
CA ARG A 51 6.09 7.95 -51.50
C ARG A 51 5.94 7.35 -50.11
N CYS A 52 5.99 6.03 -50.03
CA CYS A 52 6.08 5.28 -48.79
C CYS A 52 7.52 5.31 -48.27
N ALA A 53 7.71 5.69 -47.01
CA ALA A 53 9.01 5.58 -46.37
C ALA A 53 9.39 4.10 -46.22
N VAL A 54 10.66 3.75 -46.45
CA VAL A 54 11.16 2.39 -46.23
C VAL A 54 12.47 2.41 -45.48
N GLY A 55 12.72 1.35 -44.72
CA GLY A 55 13.97 1.15 -44.01
C GLY A 55 14.19 -0.27 -43.53
N SER A 56 15.36 -0.51 -42.91
CA SER A 56 15.70 -1.81 -42.30
C SER A 56 16.50 -1.61 -41.01
N VAL A 57 16.02 -2.20 -39.91
CA VAL A 57 16.70 -2.23 -38.60
C VAL A 57 18.06 -2.92 -38.70
N LYS A 58 18.24 -3.79 -39.69
CA LYS A 58 19.48 -4.55 -39.90
C LYS A 58 20.67 -3.66 -40.22
N THR A 59 20.43 -2.45 -40.73
CA THR A 59 21.49 -1.45 -40.92
C THR A 59 22.07 -0.93 -39.60
N ASN A 60 21.36 -1.10 -38.49
CA ASN A 60 21.78 -0.64 -37.16
C ASN A 60 22.34 -1.78 -36.30
N ILE A 61 21.70 -2.96 -36.35
CA ILE A 61 21.98 -4.08 -35.42
C ILE A 61 22.33 -5.40 -36.12
N GLY A 62 22.48 -5.39 -37.44
CA GLY A 62 22.74 -6.59 -38.23
C GLY A 62 21.52 -7.52 -38.39
N HIS A 63 21.75 -8.67 -39.03
CA HIS A 63 20.74 -9.70 -39.23
C HIS A 63 20.67 -10.63 -38.01
N LEU A 64 19.61 -10.50 -37.19
CA LEU A 64 19.44 -11.31 -35.97
C LEU A 64 18.78 -12.68 -36.20
N GLU A 65 18.84 -13.18 -37.43
CA GLU A 65 18.27 -14.48 -37.85
C GLU A 65 16.83 -14.68 -37.41
N ALA A 66 16.57 -15.64 -36.52
CA ALA A 66 15.24 -15.93 -35.99
C ALA A 66 14.58 -14.70 -35.32
N ALA A 67 15.36 -13.75 -34.80
CA ALA A 67 14.86 -12.52 -34.19
C ALA A 67 14.75 -11.35 -35.18
N ALA A 68 15.11 -11.50 -36.45
CA ALA A 68 15.08 -10.42 -37.43
C ALA A 68 13.69 -9.83 -37.64
N GLY A 69 12.65 -10.67 -37.67
CA GLY A 69 11.27 -10.24 -37.82
C GLY A 69 10.79 -9.41 -36.62
N ILE A 70 10.93 -9.94 -35.40
CA ILE A 70 10.48 -9.24 -34.18
C ILE A 70 11.26 -7.95 -33.93
N ALA A 71 12.55 -7.87 -34.30
CA ALA A 71 13.31 -6.63 -34.24
C ALA A 71 12.70 -5.53 -35.12
N GLY A 72 12.24 -5.89 -36.32
CA GLY A 72 11.52 -4.97 -37.20
C GLY A 72 10.17 -4.51 -36.62
N VAL A 73 9.43 -5.43 -35.99
CA VAL A 73 8.18 -5.11 -35.27
C VAL A 73 8.44 -4.14 -34.12
N ILE A 74 9.46 -4.37 -33.30
CA ILE A 74 9.83 -3.49 -32.18
C ILE A 74 10.18 -2.09 -32.70
N LYS A 75 11.00 -1.99 -33.76
CA LYS A 75 11.33 -0.72 -34.40
C LYS A 75 10.07 0.03 -34.85
N MET A 76 9.14 -0.64 -35.54
CA MET A 76 7.92 0.00 -36.01
C MET A 76 6.95 0.36 -34.88
N ALA A 77 6.82 -0.48 -33.85
CA ALA A 77 6.01 -0.17 -32.68
C ALA A 77 6.52 1.10 -31.96
N LEU A 78 7.83 1.22 -31.74
CA LEU A 78 8.45 2.42 -31.20
C LEU A 78 8.28 3.63 -32.15
N SER A 79 8.42 3.42 -33.45
CA SER A 79 8.25 4.49 -34.45
C SER A 79 6.82 5.06 -34.45
N LEU A 80 5.80 4.18 -34.34
CA LEU A 80 4.40 4.56 -34.20
C LEU A 80 4.13 5.28 -32.88
N GLN A 81 4.68 4.77 -31.76
CA GLN A 81 4.55 5.38 -30.44
C GLN A 81 5.14 6.80 -30.39
N HIS A 82 6.35 6.98 -30.94
CA HIS A 82 7.05 8.25 -30.95
C HIS A 82 6.65 9.15 -32.13
N LYS A 83 5.82 8.65 -33.06
CA LYS A 83 5.44 9.33 -34.30
C LYS A 83 6.66 9.82 -35.09
N GLN A 84 7.70 9.00 -35.15
CA GLN A 84 8.97 9.29 -35.81
C GLN A 84 9.49 8.07 -36.56
N ILE A 85 10.15 8.27 -37.70
CA ILE A 85 10.73 7.22 -38.52
C ILE A 85 12.26 7.36 -38.47
N PRO A 86 12.98 6.42 -37.86
CA PRO A 86 14.44 6.49 -37.76
C PRO A 86 15.13 6.20 -39.09
N ALA A 87 16.34 6.72 -39.25
CA ALA A 87 17.17 6.52 -40.43
C ALA A 87 17.56 5.04 -40.62
N SER A 88 17.61 4.61 -41.87
CA SER A 88 18.37 3.43 -42.29
C SER A 88 19.77 3.87 -42.67
N LEU A 89 20.76 3.20 -42.09
CA LEU A 89 22.16 3.56 -42.23
C LEU A 89 22.75 2.99 -43.52
N HIS A 90 23.95 3.47 -43.88
CA HIS A 90 24.75 2.99 -45.01
C HIS A 90 24.11 3.16 -46.41
N PHE A 91 23.05 3.97 -46.53
CA PHE A 91 22.45 4.32 -47.81
C PHE A 91 23.03 5.65 -48.33
N GLN A 92 23.99 5.56 -49.25
CA GLN A 92 24.66 6.72 -49.88
C GLN A 92 24.38 6.76 -51.39
N THR A 93 24.70 5.66 -52.08
CA THR A 93 24.44 5.48 -53.50
C THR A 93 23.35 4.41 -53.66
N PRO A 94 22.22 4.72 -54.30
CA PRO A 94 21.17 3.73 -54.55
C PRO A 94 21.70 2.54 -55.36
N ASN A 95 21.23 1.33 -55.04
CA ASN A 95 21.52 0.15 -55.85
C ASN A 95 20.91 0.35 -57.26
N PRO A 96 21.70 0.30 -58.35
CA PRO A 96 21.21 0.59 -59.71
C PRO A 96 20.16 -0.41 -60.21
N TYR A 97 20.06 -1.58 -59.59
CA TYR A 97 19.03 -2.58 -59.90
C TYR A 97 17.67 -2.29 -59.23
N ILE A 98 17.59 -1.26 -58.38
CA ILE A 98 16.34 -0.83 -57.74
C ILE A 98 15.86 0.46 -58.42
N PRO A 99 14.76 0.42 -59.21
CA PRO A 99 14.27 1.59 -59.93
C PRO A 99 13.49 2.54 -59.00
N LEU A 100 14.15 3.10 -57.98
CA LEU A 100 13.54 3.97 -56.97
C LEU A 100 12.80 5.18 -57.56
N ASP A 101 13.22 5.67 -58.73
CA ASP A 101 12.54 6.78 -59.40
C ASP A 101 11.13 6.42 -59.89
N ARG A 102 10.89 5.12 -60.16
CA ARG A 102 9.62 4.58 -60.68
C ARG A 102 8.77 3.91 -59.60
N LEU A 103 9.38 3.51 -58.49
CA LEU A 103 8.67 2.91 -57.36
C LEU A 103 8.20 4.01 -56.41
N PRO A 104 7.02 3.88 -55.79
CA PRO A 104 6.53 4.85 -54.81
C PRO A 104 7.21 4.66 -53.45
N LEU A 105 8.52 4.43 -53.44
CA LEU A 105 9.33 4.14 -52.25
C LEU A 105 10.35 5.26 -52.06
N LYS A 106 10.67 5.55 -50.80
CA LYS A 106 11.72 6.48 -50.39
C LYS A 106 12.47 5.90 -49.20
N VAL A 107 13.77 5.67 -49.34
CA VAL A 107 14.60 5.22 -48.21
C VAL A 107 14.70 6.34 -47.18
N GLN A 108 14.41 6.03 -45.92
CA GLN A 108 14.54 6.99 -44.82
C GLN A 108 16.01 7.12 -44.43
N THR A 109 16.64 8.27 -44.67
CA THR A 109 18.09 8.49 -44.45
C THR A 109 18.42 9.37 -43.24
N ALA A 110 17.41 9.99 -42.63
CA ALA A 110 17.53 10.81 -41.42
C ALA A 110 16.34 10.53 -40.49
N LEU A 111 16.36 11.01 -39.24
CA LEU A 111 15.17 10.98 -38.40
C LEU A 111 14.09 11.88 -39.01
N GLY A 112 12.91 11.31 -39.29
CA GLY A 112 11.77 12.05 -39.84
C GLY A 112 10.55 11.96 -38.95
N SER A 113 9.62 12.91 -39.06
CA SER A 113 8.29 12.80 -38.45
C SER A 113 7.44 11.77 -39.21
N TRP A 114 6.52 11.12 -38.50
CA TRP A 114 5.49 10.30 -39.13
C TRP A 114 4.54 11.21 -39.94
N PRO A 115 4.09 10.80 -41.14
CA PRO A 115 3.14 11.59 -41.92
C PRO A 115 1.88 11.97 -41.13
N HIS A 116 1.55 13.27 -41.10
CA HIS A 116 0.33 13.75 -40.46
C HIS A 116 -0.88 13.48 -41.35
N LYS A 117 -1.64 12.45 -41.02
CA LYS A 117 -2.91 12.08 -41.69
C LYS A 117 -4.06 12.10 -40.68
N THR A 118 -5.29 12.22 -41.19
CA THR A 118 -6.52 12.08 -40.39
C THR A 118 -6.81 10.62 -40.02
N GLN A 119 -6.23 9.68 -40.77
CA GLN A 119 -6.33 8.24 -40.55
C GLN A 119 -5.28 7.76 -39.52
N PRO A 120 -5.52 6.64 -38.84
CA PRO A 120 -4.50 6.00 -38.01
C PRO A 120 -3.20 5.75 -38.78
N ALA A 121 -2.07 5.90 -38.09
CA ALA A 121 -0.76 5.63 -38.66
C ALA A 121 -0.57 4.13 -38.91
N LEU A 122 -0.17 3.76 -40.14
CA LEU A 122 -0.08 2.36 -40.56
C LEU A 122 1.32 2.02 -41.09
N ALA A 123 1.87 0.91 -40.60
CA ALA A 123 3.19 0.42 -40.96
C ALA A 123 3.14 -1.02 -41.47
N GLY A 124 3.98 -1.37 -42.45
CA GLY A 124 4.25 -2.75 -42.84
C GLY A 124 5.56 -3.26 -42.24
N VAL A 125 5.65 -4.56 -41.93
CA VAL A 125 6.91 -5.23 -41.59
C VAL A 125 7.04 -6.51 -42.40
N SER A 126 8.14 -6.65 -43.14
CA SER A 126 8.47 -7.81 -43.97
C SER A 126 9.59 -8.66 -43.37
N SER A 127 9.48 -9.98 -43.47
CA SER A 127 10.58 -10.91 -43.18
C SER A 127 10.49 -12.15 -44.05
N PHE A 128 11.58 -12.47 -44.76
CA PHE A 128 11.63 -13.55 -45.74
C PHE A 128 12.68 -14.58 -45.33
N GLY A 129 12.24 -15.79 -45.01
CA GLY A 129 13.15 -16.86 -44.62
C GLY A 129 13.84 -17.47 -45.82
N PHE A 130 15.11 -17.86 -45.67
CA PHE A 130 15.86 -18.56 -46.73
C PHE A 130 15.17 -19.84 -47.22
N GLY A 131 14.37 -20.49 -46.36
CA GLY A 131 13.57 -21.68 -46.69
C GLY A 131 12.34 -21.39 -47.56
N GLY A 132 12.11 -20.13 -47.98
CA GLY A 132 11.02 -19.73 -48.87
C GLY A 132 9.74 -19.29 -48.17
N THR A 133 9.66 -19.42 -46.83
CA THR A 133 8.53 -18.92 -46.05
C THR A 133 8.62 -17.41 -45.88
N ASN A 134 7.58 -16.70 -46.31
CA ASN A 134 7.51 -15.24 -46.27
C ASN A 134 6.43 -14.78 -45.30
N ALA A 135 6.74 -13.75 -44.51
CA ALA A 135 5.79 -13.09 -43.63
C ALA A 135 5.73 -11.59 -43.93
N HIS A 136 4.52 -11.04 -43.87
CA HIS A 136 4.29 -9.60 -43.86
C HIS A 136 3.16 -9.31 -42.86
N ILE A 137 3.36 -8.31 -42.00
CA ILE A 137 2.34 -7.87 -41.05
C ILE A 137 2.07 -6.39 -41.22
N ILE A 138 0.84 -5.98 -40.89
CA ILE A 138 0.41 -4.59 -40.81
C ILE A 138 0.27 -4.22 -39.34
N LEU A 139 0.83 -3.08 -38.97
CA LEU A 139 0.74 -2.49 -37.64
C LEU A 139 -0.01 -1.17 -37.73
N GLU A 140 -0.91 -0.94 -36.78
CA GLU A 140 -1.60 0.34 -36.60
C GLU A 140 -1.14 0.99 -35.29
N ALA A 141 -1.03 2.32 -35.28
CA ALA A 141 -0.81 3.04 -34.02
C ALA A 141 -1.92 2.74 -33.01
N ALA A 142 -1.54 2.63 -31.74
CA ALA A 142 -2.53 2.45 -30.68
C ALA A 142 -3.55 3.62 -30.69
N PRO A 143 -4.84 3.35 -30.41
CA PRO A 143 -5.83 4.40 -30.25
C PRO A 143 -5.35 5.44 -29.24
N GLN A 144 -5.56 6.72 -29.54
CA GLN A 144 -5.22 7.78 -28.60
C GLN A 144 -6.04 7.57 -27.32
N ALA A 145 -5.34 7.38 -26.21
CA ALA A 145 -6.01 7.31 -24.92
C ALA A 145 -6.75 8.65 -24.70
N ILE A 146 -8.05 8.56 -24.41
CA ILE A 146 -8.79 9.72 -23.91
C ILE A 146 -8.04 10.18 -22.66
N GLU A 147 -7.63 11.44 -22.61
CA GLU A 147 -6.98 11.99 -21.43
C GLU A 147 -7.82 11.64 -20.20
N SER A 148 -7.26 10.83 -19.32
CA SER A 148 -7.93 10.44 -18.09
C SER A 148 -8.19 11.71 -17.30
N PHE A 149 -9.40 11.84 -16.78
CA PHE A 149 -9.79 12.90 -15.86
C PHE A 149 -8.73 13.00 -14.77
N GLN A 150 -7.94 14.08 -14.77
CA GLN A 150 -7.04 14.35 -13.66
C GLN A 150 -7.91 14.80 -12.49
N PRO A 151 -8.05 13.99 -11.42
CA PRO A 151 -8.76 14.46 -10.25
C PRO A 151 -8.07 15.75 -9.78
N LYS A 152 -8.89 16.76 -9.42
CA LYS A 152 -8.37 18.01 -8.84
C LYS A 152 -7.33 17.64 -7.78
N LYS A 153 -6.13 18.22 -7.88
CA LYS A 153 -5.09 18.05 -6.86
C LYS A 153 -5.74 18.29 -5.49
N ASN A 154 -5.76 17.27 -4.64
CA ASN A 154 -6.01 17.51 -3.23
C ASN A 154 -4.93 18.51 -2.77
N PRO A 155 -5.29 19.54 -1.98
CA PRO A 155 -4.33 20.54 -1.52
C PRO A 155 -3.20 19.96 -0.65
N ILE A 156 -3.33 18.69 -0.25
CA ILE A 156 -2.37 17.95 0.55
C ILE A 156 -1.87 16.77 -0.30
N GLU A 157 -0.56 16.71 -0.55
CA GLU A 157 0.06 15.57 -1.23
C GLU A 157 0.04 14.35 -0.29
N PRO A 158 -0.63 13.25 -0.67
CA PRO A 158 -0.72 12.08 0.18
C PRO A 158 0.63 11.40 0.31
N VAL A 159 0.91 10.83 1.47
CA VAL A 159 2.04 9.91 1.65
C VAL A 159 1.88 8.77 0.66
N CYS A 160 2.88 8.59 -0.20
CA CYS A 160 2.96 7.53 -1.19
C CYS A 160 3.71 6.32 -0.62
N LEU A 161 3.32 5.12 -1.06
CA LEU A 161 3.99 3.86 -0.72
C LEU A 161 4.58 3.25 -1.98
N LEU A 162 5.92 3.12 -2.04
CA LEU A 162 6.61 2.40 -3.11
C LEU A 162 7.00 1.00 -2.64
N PRO A 163 6.26 -0.06 -3.03
CA PRO A 163 6.68 -1.42 -2.79
C PRO A 163 7.65 -1.89 -3.88
N LEU A 164 8.81 -2.39 -3.47
CA LEU A 164 9.78 -3.07 -4.32
C LEU A 164 9.92 -4.52 -3.88
N SER A 165 10.10 -5.44 -4.83
CA SER A 165 10.36 -6.83 -4.49
C SER A 165 11.20 -7.55 -5.53
N ALA A 166 11.96 -8.54 -5.07
CA ALA A 166 12.78 -9.39 -5.93
C ALA A 166 12.87 -10.83 -5.42
N LYS A 167 13.45 -11.72 -6.23
CA LYS A 167 13.63 -13.14 -5.92
C LYS A 167 14.87 -13.43 -5.05
N SER A 168 15.75 -12.46 -4.87
CA SER A 168 16.92 -12.54 -3.98
C SER A 168 17.24 -11.16 -3.37
N PRO A 169 18.00 -11.09 -2.27
CA PRO A 169 18.47 -9.82 -1.71
C PRO A 169 19.30 -9.00 -2.70
N GLU A 170 20.16 -9.64 -3.49
CA GLU A 170 21.04 -8.99 -4.47
C GLU A 170 20.22 -8.37 -5.60
N ALA A 171 19.19 -9.09 -6.07
CA ALA A 171 18.27 -8.57 -7.07
C ALA A 171 17.42 -7.42 -6.53
N LEU A 172 17.06 -7.43 -5.24
CA LEU A 172 16.36 -6.31 -4.60
C LEU A 172 17.28 -5.08 -4.51
N SER A 173 18.54 -5.27 -4.12
CA SER A 173 19.54 -4.19 -4.08
C SER A 173 19.78 -3.58 -5.47
N ALA A 174 19.92 -4.42 -6.50
CA ALA A 174 20.03 -3.96 -7.89
C ALA A 174 18.78 -3.19 -8.35
N LEU A 175 17.59 -3.62 -7.94
CA LEU A 175 16.34 -2.91 -8.24
C LEU A 175 16.28 -1.55 -7.54
N VAL A 176 16.66 -1.47 -6.26
CA VAL A 176 16.76 -0.21 -5.51
C VAL A 176 17.74 0.74 -6.21
N GLN A 177 18.91 0.25 -6.65
CA GLN A 177 19.88 1.04 -7.40
C GLN A 177 19.33 1.52 -8.75
N SER A 178 18.60 0.68 -9.46
CA SER A 178 17.95 1.08 -10.70
C SER A 178 16.90 2.17 -10.49
N TYR A 179 16.11 2.09 -9.43
CA TYR A 179 15.11 3.11 -9.09
C TYR A 179 15.77 4.42 -8.66
N HIS A 180 16.80 4.35 -7.80
CA HIS A 180 17.56 5.53 -7.41
C HIS A 180 18.15 6.22 -8.64
N ARG A 181 18.83 5.47 -9.52
CA ARG A 181 19.39 6.01 -10.77
C ARG A 181 18.30 6.65 -11.64
N PHE A 182 17.23 5.92 -11.93
CA PHE A 182 16.11 6.42 -12.73
C PHE A 182 15.55 7.72 -12.17
N LEU A 183 15.33 7.78 -10.86
CA LEU A 183 14.78 8.96 -10.20
C LEU A 183 15.79 10.09 -10.03
N SER A 184 17.09 9.85 -10.06
CA SER A 184 18.12 10.90 -10.01
C SER A 184 18.43 11.48 -11.39
N GLU A 185 18.45 10.65 -12.44
CA GLU A 185 18.88 11.04 -13.79
C GLU A 185 17.73 11.57 -14.66
N THR A 186 16.48 11.25 -14.32
CA THR A 186 15.34 11.84 -15.01
C THR A 186 15.26 13.32 -14.64
N GLU A 187 15.60 14.24 -15.54
CA GLU A 187 15.29 15.66 -15.37
C GLU A 187 13.78 15.81 -15.08
N THR A 188 13.34 16.91 -14.47
CA THR A 188 11.92 17.15 -14.13
C THR A 188 11.07 17.28 -15.39
N GLU A 189 10.90 16.19 -16.12
CA GLU A 189 9.87 15.98 -17.10
C GLU A 189 8.53 16.15 -16.35
N PRO A 190 7.61 17.00 -16.82
CA PRO A 190 6.31 17.19 -16.21
C PRO A 190 5.41 15.92 -16.24
N THR A 191 5.95 14.77 -16.65
CA THR A 191 5.24 13.52 -16.93
C THR A 191 5.41 12.44 -15.86
N LEU A 192 6.42 12.49 -14.98
CA LEU A 192 6.58 11.44 -13.96
C LEU A 192 5.70 11.71 -12.74
N SER A 193 4.53 11.09 -12.71
CA SER A 193 3.66 11.03 -11.54
C SER A 193 4.19 10.00 -10.52
N LEU A 194 4.49 10.45 -9.30
CA LEU A 194 4.87 9.55 -8.19
C LEU A 194 3.74 8.57 -7.85
N GLN A 195 2.48 8.98 -8.06
CA GLN A 195 1.32 8.10 -7.87
C GLN A 195 1.29 7.00 -8.93
N ASP A 196 1.57 7.31 -10.19
CA ASP A 196 1.62 6.29 -11.26
C ASP A 196 2.80 5.33 -11.07
N LEU A 197 3.93 5.83 -10.53
CA LEU A 197 5.06 4.99 -10.12
C LEU A 197 4.63 3.98 -9.04
N CYS A 198 3.99 4.46 -7.97
CA CYS A 198 3.50 3.61 -6.88
C CYS A 198 2.40 2.65 -7.33
N TYR A 199 1.46 3.12 -8.16
CA TYR A 199 0.41 2.29 -8.77
C TYR A 199 1.01 1.17 -9.61
N THR A 200 1.98 1.49 -10.46
CA THR A 200 2.66 0.53 -11.33
C THR A 200 3.42 -0.52 -10.51
N ALA A 201 4.17 -0.08 -9.51
CA ALA A 201 4.90 -0.98 -8.60
C ALA A 201 3.97 -1.87 -7.77
N SER A 202 2.82 -1.32 -7.34
CA SER A 202 1.86 -2.02 -6.48
C SER A 202 0.98 -3.02 -7.25
N LEU A 203 0.47 -2.64 -8.41
CA LEU A 203 -0.59 -3.37 -9.12
C LEU A 203 -0.17 -3.95 -10.47
N ARG A 204 0.92 -3.44 -11.06
CA ARG A 204 1.38 -3.82 -12.42
C ARG A 204 2.75 -4.50 -12.40
N ARG A 205 3.18 -4.97 -11.24
CA ARG A 205 4.40 -5.77 -11.04
C ARG A 205 4.10 -7.01 -10.22
N THR A 206 4.87 -8.05 -10.47
CA THR A 206 4.83 -9.29 -9.68
C THR A 206 5.51 -9.07 -8.34
N HIS A 207 4.85 -9.48 -7.25
CA HIS A 207 5.39 -9.36 -5.89
C HIS A 207 6.12 -10.63 -5.44
N HIS A 208 7.43 -10.51 -5.21
CA HIS A 208 8.34 -11.59 -4.87
C HIS A 208 8.59 -11.74 -3.35
N GLU A 209 9.54 -12.60 -2.99
CA GLU A 209 9.83 -12.99 -1.60
C GLU A 209 10.56 -11.89 -0.84
N TYR A 210 11.58 -11.25 -1.41
CA TYR A 210 12.33 -10.20 -0.73
C TYR A 210 11.66 -8.87 -1.00
N ARG A 211 11.21 -8.17 0.05
CA ARG A 211 10.38 -6.98 -0.07
C ARG A 211 10.98 -5.80 0.66
N LEU A 212 10.77 -4.64 0.07
CA LEU A 212 11.06 -3.31 0.60
C LEU A 212 9.82 -2.45 0.35
N THR A 213 9.42 -1.65 1.33
CA THR A 213 8.41 -0.61 1.15
C THR A 213 8.94 0.70 1.70
N LEU A 214 8.81 1.76 0.91
CA LEU A 214 9.22 3.12 1.26
C LEU A 214 7.99 4.02 1.36
N ALA A 215 7.82 4.71 2.48
CA ALA A 215 6.78 5.71 2.69
C ALA A 215 7.37 7.12 2.56
N PHE A 216 6.86 7.93 1.64
CA PHE A 216 7.41 9.25 1.30
C PHE A 216 6.32 10.22 0.84
N ARG A 217 6.58 11.52 0.91
CA ARG A 217 5.67 12.61 0.51
C ARG A 217 6.06 13.18 -0.84
N ASP A 218 7.36 13.22 -1.15
CA ASP A 218 7.86 13.79 -2.39
C ASP A 218 9.04 13.01 -3.00
N ARG A 219 9.47 13.46 -4.18
CA ARG A 219 10.56 12.82 -4.94
C ARG A 219 11.91 12.90 -4.22
N ALA A 220 12.19 14.02 -3.53
CA ALA A 220 13.48 14.21 -2.87
C ALA A 220 13.60 13.24 -1.68
N GLU A 221 12.53 13.10 -0.90
CA GLU A 221 12.44 12.12 0.17
C GLU A 221 12.56 10.68 -0.35
N LEU A 222 11.91 10.34 -1.46
CA LEU A 222 12.04 9.01 -2.07
C LEU A 222 13.49 8.71 -2.48
N ILE A 223 14.19 9.66 -3.11
CA ILE A 223 15.60 9.50 -3.49
C ILE A 223 16.45 9.28 -2.25
N GLN A 224 16.23 10.07 -1.19
CA GLN A 224 16.97 9.93 0.06
C GLN A 224 16.73 8.56 0.72
N LEU A 225 15.49 8.09 0.78
CA LEU A 225 15.15 6.79 1.35
C LEU A 225 15.75 5.62 0.55
N LEU A 226 15.82 5.73 -0.78
CA LEU A 226 16.51 4.76 -1.62
C LEU A 226 18.02 4.73 -1.32
N ALA A 227 18.64 5.89 -1.12
CA ALA A 227 20.06 5.98 -0.74
C ALA A 227 20.32 5.41 0.68
N THR A 228 19.49 5.75 1.67
CA THR A 228 19.54 5.18 3.03
C THR A 228 19.41 3.65 3.00
N THR A 229 18.50 3.13 2.16
CA THR A 229 18.33 1.67 1.99
C THR A 229 19.60 1.00 1.44
N GLN A 230 20.30 1.65 0.49
CA GLN A 230 21.55 1.11 -0.08
C GLN A 230 22.69 1.05 0.95
N GLN A 231 22.68 1.95 1.93
CA GLN A 231 23.66 1.99 3.02
C GLN A 231 23.35 0.96 4.12
N GLY A 232 22.19 0.28 4.05
CA GLY A 232 21.76 -0.68 5.07
C GLY A 232 21.27 -0.02 6.36
N GLU A 233 20.98 1.28 6.32
CA GLU A 233 20.47 2.04 7.46
C GLU A 233 18.96 1.81 7.65
N THR A 234 18.51 1.90 8.90
CA THR A 234 17.10 1.72 9.25
C THR A 234 16.41 3.07 9.45
N SER A 235 15.15 3.17 9.01
CA SER A 235 14.28 4.33 9.23
C SER A 235 12.85 3.85 9.46
N ALA A 236 12.04 4.62 10.21
CA ALA A 236 10.62 4.33 10.40
C ALA A 236 9.83 4.28 9.07
N GLN A 237 10.34 4.91 8.01
CA GLN A 237 9.74 4.94 6.67
C GLN A 237 10.17 3.77 5.78
N ILE A 238 11.12 2.95 6.25
CA ILE A 238 11.68 1.83 5.51
C ILE A 238 11.21 0.54 6.18
N SER A 239 10.41 -0.24 5.47
CA SER A 239 10.03 -1.58 5.91
C SER A 239 10.64 -2.62 4.99
N THR A 240 11.39 -3.57 5.55
CA THR A 240 11.97 -4.70 4.81
C THR A 240 11.56 -6.01 5.44
N GLY A 241 11.48 -7.06 4.63
CA GLY A 241 11.26 -8.39 5.14
C GLY A 241 10.97 -9.42 4.06
N PRO A 242 11.20 -10.71 4.37
CA PRO A 242 10.76 -11.78 3.48
C PRO A 242 9.23 -11.92 3.52
N ARG A 243 8.65 -12.30 2.40
CA ARG A 243 7.28 -12.80 2.35
C ARG A 243 7.21 -14.07 3.21
N LEU A 244 6.29 -14.09 4.16
CA LEU A 244 5.97 -15.31 4.91
C LEU A 244 5.54 -16.40 3.92
N ARG A 245 6.32 -17.47 3.83
CA ARG A 245 6.02 -18.63 2.96
C ARG A 245 4.76 -19.34 3.48
N ASN A 246 3.97 -19.88 2.55
CA ASN A 246 2.94 -20.90 2.78
C ASN A 246 1.61 -20.53 3.49
N ARG A 247 1.25 -19.27 3.71
CA ARG A 247 -0.15 -18.81 3.92
C ARG A 247 -0.23 -17.28 3.97
N ARG A 248 -1.40 -16.70 3.67
CA ARG A 248 -1.66 -15.30 4.06
C ARG A 248 -1.59 -15.24 5.60
N PRO A 249 -0.78 -14.35 6.20
CA PRO A 249 -0.71 -14.25 7.65
C PRO A 249 -2.09 -13.95 8.20
N LYS A 250 -2.48 -14.67 9.26
CA LYS A 250 -3.68 -14.31 10.00
C LYS A 250 -3.39 -13.06 10.80
N LEU A 251 -4.19 -12.02 10.64
CA LEU A 251 -4.02 -10.76 11.33
C LEU A 251 -4.81 -10.77 12.63
N VAL A 252 -4.22 -10.21 13.69
CA VAL A 252 -4.89 -9.97 14.96
C VAL A 252 -4.85 -8.48 15.24
N PHE A 253 -6.01 -7.87 15.45
CA PHE A 253 -6.04 -6.50 15.98
C PHE A 253 -6.02 -6.54 17.50
N VAL A 254 -5.08 -5.83 18.09
CA VAL A 254 -4.88 -5.75 19.55
C VAL A 254 -5.33 -4.38 20.02
N PHE A 255 -6.32 -4.36 20.90
CA PHE A 255 -6.92 -3.15 21.44
C PHE A 255 -6.39 -2.93 22.86
N PRO A 256 -5.48 -1.98 23.08
CA PRO A 256 -4.94 -1.72 24.40
C PRO A 256 -5.98 -1.07 25.33
N GLY A 257 -5.69 -1.12 26.63
CA GLY A 257 -6.46 -0.43 27.65
C GLY A 257 -6.14 1.06 27.74
N GLN A 258 -6.46 1.66 28.89
CA GLN A 258 -6.02 3.01 29.25
C GLN A 258 -4.52 3.03 29.56
N GLY A 259 -3.85 4.13 29.25
CA GLY A 259 -2.40 4.33 29.39
C GLY A 259 -1.76 5.01 28.17
N PRO A 260 -2.05 4.58 26.92
CA PRO A 260 -1.43 5.13 25.72
C PRO A 260 -1.96 6.48 25.24
N GLN A 261 -2.93 7.09 25.93
CA GLN A 261 -3.49 8.38 25.54
C GLN A 261 -2.47 9.52 25.73
N TRP A 262 -2.47 10.48 24.82
CA TRP A 262 -1.63 11.67 24.86
C TRP A 262 -2.39 12.87 24.26
N TRP A 263 -2.01 14.08 24.66
CA TRP A 263 -2.58 15.32 24.12
C TRP A 263 -2.38 15.40 22.61
N ALA A 264 -3.40 15.81 21.86
CA ALA A 264 -3.39 15.90 20.39
C ALA A 264 -3.33 14.56 19.63
N MET A 265 -3.59 13.42 20.28
CA MET A 265 -3.73 12.15 19.58
C MET A 265 -4.82 12.19 18.51
N GLY A 266 -4.51 11.69 17.31
CA GLY A 266 -5.48 11.56 16.21
C GLY A 266 -5.81 12.84 15.43
N ARG A 267 -5.24 14.01 15.77
CA ARG A 267 -5.54 15.27 15.05
C ARG A 267 -5.13 15.25 13.59
N GLU A 268 -3.91 14.83 13.30
CA GLU A 268 -3.41 14.73 11.91
C GLU A 268 -4.30 13.78 11.10
N LEU A 269 -4.68 12.64 11.66
CA LEU A 269 -5.59 11.69 11.00
C LEU A 269 -6.98 12.29 10.79
N TRP A 270 -7.53 13.01 11.77
CA TRP A 270 -8.81 13.70 11.61
C TRP A 270 -8.74 14.75 10.48
N GLU A 271 -7.64 15.49 10.36
CA GLU A 271 -7.45 16.50 9.33
C GLU A 271 -7.20 15.92 7.92
N HIS A 272 -6.55 14.76 7.82
CA HIS A 272 -6.06 14.24 6.53
C HIS A 272 -6.77 12.97 6.04
N GLU A 273 -7.42 12.20 6.91
CA GLU A 273 -8.03 10.91 6.57
C GLU A 273 -9.56 10.96 6.68
N PRO A 274 -10.31 11.10 5.56
CA PRO A 274 -11.76 11.27 5.58
C PRO A 274 -12.52 10.13 6.28
N VAL A 275 -12.06 8.88 6.13
CA VAL A 275 -12.70 7.72 6.78
C VAL A 275 -12.52 7.78 8.30
N PHE A 276 -11.33 8.15 8.77
CA PHE A 276 -11.06 8.33 10.19
C PHE A 276 -11.93 9.45 10.75
N ARG A 277 -11.99 10.60 10.06
CA ARG A 277 -12.82 11.75 10.43
C ARG A 277 -14.29 11.37 10.62
N VAL A 278 -14.90 10.78 9.60
CA VAL A 278 -16.33 10.44 9.59
C VAL A 278 -16.68 9.53 10.77
N VAL A 279 -15.82 8.55 11.06
CA VAL A 279 -16.05 7.60 12.14
C VAL A 279 -15.82 8.23 13.51
N LEU A 280 -14.80 9.07 13.67
CA LEU A 280 -14.58 9.81 14.91
C LEU A 280 -15.74 10.76 15.23
N GLU A 281 -16.24 11.48 14.23
CA GLU A 281 -17.43 12.35 14.36
C GLU A 281 -18.71 11.55 14.65
N GLN A 282 -18.83 10.33 14.13
CA GLN A 282 -19.94 9.44 14.46
C GLN A 282 -19.89 9.00 15.94
N CYS A 283 -18.71 8.61 16.42
CA CYS A 283 -18.52 8.28 17.84
C CYS A 283 -18.84 9.48 18.74
N ASP A 284 -18.40 10.68 18.35
CA ASP A 284 -18.70 11.92 19.07
C ASP A 284 -20.20 12.19 19.17
N ARG A 285 -20.92 12.15 18.05
CA ARG A 285 -22.39 12.37 18.04
C ARG A 285 -23.13 11.37 18.91
N LEU A 286 -22.75 10.09 18.87
CA LEU A 286 -23.38 9.05 19.67
C LEU A 286 -23.06 9.21 21.16
N LEU A 287 -21.82 9.60 21.50
CA LEU A 287 -21.42 9.84 22.88
C LEU A 287 -22.18 11.02 23.48
N GLN A 288 -22.40 12.10 22.72
CA GLN A 288 -23.16 13.27 23.15
C GLN A 288 -24.64 13.00 23.46
N LEU A 289 -25.19 11.83 23.06
CA LEU A 289 -26.51 11.41 23.53
C LEU A 289 -26.53 11.04 25.02
N HIS A 290 -25.36 10.79 25.60
CA HIS A 290 -25.18 10.38 27.00
C HIS A 290 -24.33 11.39 27.79
N ALA A 291 -23.35 12.02 27.15
CA ALA A 291 -22.39 12.95 27.74
C ALA A 291 -22.75 14.42 27.46
N ASN A 292 -22.48 15.31 28.41
CA ASN A 292 -22.59 16.76 28.23
C ASN A 292 -21.29 17.39 27.68
N TRP A 293 -20.47 16.62 26.98
CA TRP A 293 -19.17 17.02 26.45
C TRP A 293 -18.89 16.29 25.13
N SER A 294 -18.02 16.85 24.29
CA SER A 294 -17.63 16.30 22.99
C SER A 294 -16.25 15.66 23.04
N VAL A 295 -16.13 14.43 22.55
CA VAL A 295 -14.81 13.78 22.41
C VAL A 295 -13.96 14.48 21.36
N LEU A 296 -14.58 15.06 20.33
CA LEU A 296 -13.87 15.82 19.32
C LEU A 296 -13.29 17.11 19.90
N GLU A 297 -14.07 17.85 20.69
CA GLU A 297 -13.59 19.06 21.38
C GLU A 297 -12.43 18.73 22.34
N GLU A 298 -12.56 17.66 23.13
CA GLU A 298 -11.49 17.21 24.05
C GLU A 298 -10.22 16.79 23.30
N LEU A 299 -10.35 16.14 22.14
CA LEU A 299 -9.19 15.78 21.30
C LEU A 299 -8.55 17.00 20.63
N LEU A 300 -9.30 18.07 20.36
CA LEU A 300 -8.83 19.31 19.71
C LEU A 300 -8.42 20.42 20.69
N ALA A 301 -8.69 20.26 21.99
CA ALA A 301 -8.41 21.26 23.02
C ALA A 301 -6.92 21.65 23.15
N GLU A 302 -6.66 22.88 23.58
CA GLU A 302 -5.29 23.32 23.93
C GLU A 302 -4.68 22.43 25.03
N GLU A 303 -3.35 22.28 25.05
CA GLU A 303 -2.68 21.38 26.00
C GLU A 303 -3.00 21.74 27.46
N SER A 304 -3.07 23.03 27.76
CA SER A 304 -3.40 23.57 29.08
C SER A 304 -4.81 23.23 29.57
N GLN A 305 -5.70 22.78 28.68
CA GLN A 305 -7.08 22.43 28.96
C GLN A 305 -7.36 20.93 28.79
N SER A 306 -6.34 20.14 28.45
CA SER A 306 -6.50 18.72 28.14
C SER A 306 -6.99 17.94 29.37
N ARG A 307 -8.15 17.30 29.23
CA ARG A 307 -8.72 16.40 30.24
C ARG A 307 -8.47 14.93 29.94
N LEU A 308 -7.59 14.62 28.98
CA LEU A 308 -7.24 13.22 28.61
C LEU A 308 -6.54 12.45 29.74
N GLY A 309 -6.20 13.09 30.85
CA GLY A 309 -5.81 12.40 32.09
C GLY A 309 -6.99 11.87 32.91
N GLU A 310 -8.18 12.43 32.75
CA GLU A 310 -9.40 12.02 33.44
C GLU A 310 -9.95 10.74 32.79
N THR A 311 -10.20 9.71 33.59
CA THR A 311 -10.68 8.40 33.11
C THR A 311 -12.00 8.52 32.35
N GLU A 312 -12.91 9.39 32.80
CA GLU A 312 -14.21 9.58 32.15
C GLU A 312 -14.09 10.10 30.71
N ILE A 313 -13.02 10.85 30.41
CA ILE A 313 -12.71 11.40 29.08
C ILE A 313 -11.79 10.47 28.29
N ALA A 314 -10.73 9.99 28.93
CA ALA A 314 -9.68 9.19 28.31
C ALA A 314 -10.23 7.89 27.69
N GLN A 315 -11.16 7.21 28.37
CA GLN A 315 -11.66 5.93 27.89
C GLN A 315 -12.54 6.05 26.65
N PRO A 316 -13.57 6.93 26.60
CA PRO A 316 -14.32 7.15 25.35
C PRO A 316 -13.46 7.71 24.23
N ALA A 317 -12.47 8.57 24.53
CA ALA A 317 -11.52 9.08 23.55
C ALA A 317 -10.68 7.96 22.92
N LEU A 318 -10.06 7.11 23.74
CA LEU A 318 -9.30 5.95 23.27
C LEU A 318 -10.17 4.99 22.46
N PHE A 319 -11.38 4.68 22.93
CA PHE A 319 -12.32 3.84 22.18
C PHE A 319 -12.61 4.45 20.79
N SER A 320 -12.94 5.74 20.74
CA SER A 320 -13.28 6.41 19.48
C SER A 320 -12.11 6.43 18.49
N ILE A 321 -10.88 6.70 18.98
CA ILE A 321 -9.64 6.60 18.19
C ILE A 321 -9.44 5.17 17.68
N GLN A 322 -9.57 4.15 18.55
CA GLN A 322 -9.41 2.75 18.17
C GLN A 322 -10.40 2.34 17.06
N ILE A 323 -11.66 2.78 17.15
CA ILE A 323 -12.68 2.48 16.15
C ILE A 323 -12.41 3.21 14.83
N ALA A 324 -12.02 4.49 14.88
CA ALA A 324 -11.65 5.25 13.69
C ALA A 324 -10.41 4.67 12.98
N LEU A 325 -9.40 4.19 13.73
CA LEU A 325 -8.25 3.48 13.18
C LEU A 325 -8.67 2.18 12.49
N VAL A 326 -9.56 1.39 13.10
CA VAL A 326 -10.05 0.15 12.48
C VAL A 326 -10.77 0.44 11.16
N ALA A 327 -11.59 1.48 11.10
CA ALA A 327 -12.25 1.87 9.87
C ALA A 327 -11.24 2.25 8.78
N LEU A 328 -10.16 2.96 9.14
CA LEU A 328 -9.09 3.31 8.22
C LEU A 328 -8.35 2.07 7.69
N TRP A 329 -7.96 1.13 8.56
CA TRP A 329 -7.34 -0.13 8.15
C TRP A 329 -8.24 -0.94 7.21
N ARG A 330 -9.53 -1.04 7.51
CA ARG A 330 -10.52 -1.73 6.65
C ARG A 330 -10.68 -1.04 5.30
N ASN A 331 -10.65 0.29 5.25
CA ASN A 331 -10.69 1.04 3.99
C ASN A 331 -9.48 0.75 3.08
N TRP A 332 -8.32 0.40 3.66
CA TRP A 332 -7.16 -0.09 2.91
C TRP A 332 -7.22 -1.59 2.57
N GLY A 333 -8.32 -2.27 2.90
CA GLY A 333 -8.52 -3.70 2.66
C GLY A 333 -7.86 -4.62 3.68
N ILE A 334 -7.50 -4.10 4.86
CA ILE A 334 -6.82 -4.84 5.92
C ILE A 334 -7.82 -5.25 6.99
N GLU A 335 -8.18 -6.53 6.97
CA GLU A 335 -9.18 -7.11 7.86
C GLU A 335 -8.54 -8.01 8.93
N PRO A 336 -8.97 -7.91 10.20
CA PRO A 336 -8.52 -8.83 11.23
C PRO A 336 -9.16 -10.21 11.07
N ASN A 337 -8.40 -11.27 11.35
CA ASN A 337 -8.92 -12.62 11.51
C ASN A 337 -9.31 -12.95 12.95
N ALA A 338 -8.76 -12.21 13.91
CA ALA A 338 -9.13 -12.24 15.31
C ALA A 338 -8.91 -10.86 15.93
N VAL A 339 -9.56 -10.63 17.06
CA VAL A 339 -9.38 -9.42 17.87
C VAL A 339 -9.11 -9.82 19.32
N VAL A 340 -8.27 -9.04 19.99
CA VAL A 340 -7.97 -9.19 21.41
C VAL A 340 -8.02 -7.82 22.05
N GLY A 341 -8.77 -7.68 23.13
CA GLY A 341 -8.82 -6.46 23.91
C GLY A 341 -8.20 -6.63 25.29
N HIS A 342 -7.59 -5.57 25.79
CA HIS A 342 -7.10 -5.49 27.16
C HIS A 342 -7.91 -4.46 27.94
N SER A 343 -8.64 -4.89 28.98
CA SER A 343 -9.46 -4.00 29.83
C SER A 343 -10.46 -3.17 28.99
N LEU A 344 -10.29 -1.83 28.93
CA LEU A 344 -11.07 -0.94 28.05
C LEU A 344 -11.13 -1.45 26.60
N GLY A 345 -10.01 -1.95 26.07
CA GLY A 345 -9.92 -2.40 24.68
C GLY A 345 -10.81 -3.60 24.37
N GLU A 346 -11.32 -4.33 25.37
CA GLU A 346 -12.33 -5.39 25.13
C GLU A 346 -13.63 -4.84 24.56
N ILE A 347 -13.99 -3.59 24.87
CA ILE A 347 -15.20 -2.94 24.33
C ILE A 347 -15.02 -2.67 22.83
N ALA A 348 -13.86 -2.12 22.44
CA ALA A 348 -13.51 -1.93 21.04
C ALA A 348 -13.42 -3.26 20.29
N ALA A 349 -12.76 -4.26 20.87
CA ALA A 349 -12.67 -5.60 20.29
C ALA A 349 -14.07 -6.24 20.11
N ALA A 350 -14.96 -6.10 21.09
CA ALA A 350 -16.32 -6.63 21.01
C ALA A 350 -17.12 -5.96 19.87
N TYR A 351 -17.04 -4.64 19.72
CA TYR A 351 -17.64 -3.94 18.58
C TYR A 351 -17.05 -4.43 17.23
N VAL A 352 -15.72 -4.50 17.12
CA VAL A 352 -15.05 -4.92 15.87
C VAL A 352 -15.36 -6.36 15.50
N ALA A 353 -15.57 -7.22 16.50
CA ALA A 353 -16.04 -8.59 16.32
C ALA A 353 -17.55 -8.71 16.04
N GLY A 354 -18.31 -7.61 16.03
CA GLY A 354 -19.76 -7.61 15.82
C GLY A 354 -20.57 -8.13 17.00
N VAL A 355 -19.97 -8.22 18.20
CA VAL A 355 -20.63 -8.63 19.44
C VAL A 355 -21.49 -7.51 20.02
N LEU A 356 -21.05 -6.26 19.86
CA LEU A 356 -21.78 -5.05 20.24
C LEU A 356 -22.04 -4.19 19.00
N SER A 357 -23.20 -3.51 18.96
CA SER A 357 -23.37 -2.37 18.03
C SER A 357 -22.47 -1.20 18.46
N LEU A 358 -22.30 -0.20 17.58
CA LEU A 358 -21.49 0.97 17.93
C LEU A 358 -22.14 1.75 19.08
N GLU A 359 -23.46 1.89 19.01
CA GLU A 359 -24.30 2.55 20.02
C GLU A 359 -24.15 1.88 21.39
N ASP A 360 -24.24 0.55 21.42
CA ASP A 360 -24.09 -0.22 22.66
C ASP A 360 -22.68 -0.10 23.23
N ALA A 361 -21.66 -0.19 22.36
CA ALA A 361 -20.27 -0.05 22.78
C ALA A 361 -19.98 1.35 23.35
N ILE A 362 -20.59 2.40 22.79
CA ILE A 362 -20.50 3.77 23.29
C ILE A 362 -21.17 3.92 24.66
N GLN A 363 -22.35 3.33 24.85
CA GLN A 363 -23.00 3.30 26.16
C GLN A 363 -22.13 2.60 27.20
N VAL A 364 -21.57 1.43 26.85
CA VAL A 364 -20.69 0.68 27.74
C VAL A 364 -19.47 1.50 28.13
N VAL A 365 -18.77 2.10 27.17
CA VAL A 365 -17.56 2.88 27.49
C VAL A 365 -17.88 4.14 28.28
N TYR A 366 -18.97 4.84 27.97
CA TYR A 366 -19.40 6.04 28.70
C TYR A 366 -19.73 5.74 30.16
N HIS A 367 -20.61 4.76 30.41
CA HIS A 367 -21.02 4.43 31.77
C HIS A 367 -19.86 3.85 32.58
N ARG A 368 -19.05 2.98 31.96
CA ARG A 368 -17.85 2.42 32.58
C ARG A 368 -16.86 3.53 32.96
N SER A 369 -16.58 4.47 32.06
CA SER A 369 -15.57 5.50 32.29
C SER A 369 -15.97 6.42 33.44
N ARG A 370 -17.25 6.83 33.50
CA ARG A 370 -17.82 7.64 34.57
C ARG A 370 -17.79 6.93 35.92
N LEU A 371 -18.19 5.66 35.99
CA LEU A 371 -18.14 4.89 37.23
C LEU A 371 -16.69 4.71 37.70
N MET A 372 -15.78 4.41 36.78
CA MET A 372 -14.36 4.26 37.11
C MET A 372 -13.69 5.57 37.53
N GLN A 373 -14.16 6.71 37.02
CA GLN A 373 -13.69 8.03 37.45
C GLN A 373 -13.96 8.27 38.93
N GLN A 374 -15.08 7.77 39.48
CA GLN A 374 -15.40 7.89 40.91
C GLN A 374 -14.42 7.12 41.81
N GLY A 375 -13.76 6.10 41.28
CA GLY A 375 -12.70 5.35 41.97
C GLY A 375 -11.33 6.06 41.99
N THR A 376 -11.22 7.23 41.37
CA THR A 376 -9.96 8.00 41.35
C THR A 376 -9.61 8.49 42.76
N GLY A 377 -8.37 8.28 43.18
CA GLY A 377 -7.85 8.59 44.50
C GLY A 377 -7.99 7.47 45.52
N LEU A 378 -8.70 6.38 45.20
CA LEU A 378 -8.98 5.28 46.13
C LEU A 378 -7.94 4.14 46.06
N GLY A 379 -6.88 4.28 45.26
CA GLY A 379 -5.84 3.27 45.17
C GLY A 379 -4.80 3.57 44.09
N LYS A 380 -3.85 2.64 43.94
CA LYS A 380 -2.73 2.74 43.00
C LYS A 380 -2.53 1.41 42.26
N MET A 381 -1.72 1.45 41.21
CA MET A 381 -1.30 0.26 40.46
C MET A 381 0.21 0.24 40.28
N ALA A 382 0.81 -0.95 40.23
CA ALA A 382 2.23 -1.14 39.98
C ALA A 382 2.48 -2.26 38.96
N ALA A 383 3.38 -2.02 38.01
CA ALA A 383 3.92 -3.08 37.16
C ALA A 383 5.07 -3.77 37.90
N VAL A 384 5.05 -5.10 37.94
CA VAL A 384 6.01 -5.92 38.67
C VAL A 384 6.53 -7.05 37.79
N GLU A 385 7.85 -7.30 37.86
CA GLU A 385 8.51 -8.39 37.14
C GLU A 385 8.40 -9.72 37.90
N LEU A 386 7.18 -10.25 37.95
CA LEU A 386 6.87 -11.55 38.53
C LEU A 386 5.99 -12.37 37.58
N SER A 387 6.08 -13.69 37.68
CA SER A 387 5.05 -14.58 37.13
C SER A 387 3.75 -14.47 37.93
N GLN A 388 2.63 -14.91 37.34
CA GLN A 388 1.34 -14.95 38.03
C GLN A 388 1.42 -15.74 39.34
N SER A 389 2.05 -16.92 39.34
CA SER A 389 2.14 -17.78 40.52
C SER A 389 2.93 -17.13 41.66
N GLU A 390 4.00 -16.39 41.34
CA GLU A 390 4.79 -15.69 42.36
C GLU A 390 4.03 -14.49 42.94
N ALA A 391 3.29 -13.77 42.10
CA ALA A 391 2.42 -12.69 42.54
C ALA A 391 1.27 -13.21 43.43
N ASP A 392 0.65 -14.35 43.10
CA ASP A 392 -0.37 -14.99 43.94
C ASP A 392 0.18 -15.31 45.34
N LEU A 393 1.40 -15.87 45.41
CA LEU A 393 2.07 -16.17 46.69
C LEU A 393 2.39 -14.91 47.50
N LEU A 394 2.83 -13.84 46.83
CA LEU A 394 3.12 -12.55 47.44
C LEU A 394 1.85 -11.90 48.02
N LEU A 395 0.71 -12.05 47.34
CA LEU A 395 -0.56 -11.44 47.72
C LEU A 395 -1.38 -12.26 48.73
N ALA A 396 -0.94 -13.45 49.14
CA ALA A 396 -1.72 -14.33 50.02
C ALA A 396 -2.17 -13.69 51.36
N GLY A 397 -1.45 -12.66 51.84
CA GLY A 397 -1.83 -11.87 53.03
C GLY A 397 -2.51 -10.52 52.75
N TYR A 398 -2.74 -10.20 51.47
CA TYR A 398 -3.21 -8.90 51.00
C TYR A 398 -4.47 -9.00 50.12
N THR A 399 -5.09 -10.17 49.99
CA THR A 399 -6.17 -10.43 49.01
C THR A 399 -7.37 -9.49 49.10
N ASP A 400 -7.66 -8.98 50.29
CA ASP A 400 -8.78 -8.04 50.52
C ASP A 400 -8.40 -6.59 50.18
N ARG A 401 -7.10 -6.31 50.01
CA ARG A 401 -6.54 -4.96 49.78
C ARG A 401 -5.90 -4.81 48.41
N LEU A 402 -5.40 -5.89 47.81
CA LEU A 402 -4.64 -5.93 46.57
C LEU A 402 -5.07 -7.12 45.70
N ALA A 403 -4.98 -6.93 44.38
CA ALA A 403 -5.23 -7.96 43.38
C ALA A 403 -4.24 -7.88 42.21
N ILE A 404 -4.15 -8.97 41.43
CA ILE A 404 -3.50 -8.96 40.12
C ILE A 404 -4.49 -8.40 39.10
N ALA A 405 -4.23 -7.19 38.61
CA ALA A 405 -5.08 -6.49 37.65
C ALA A 405 -4.80 -6.83 36.19
N GLY A 406 -3.62 -7.38 35.89
CA GLY A 406 -3.22 -7.74 34.53
C GLY A 406 -2.04 -8.70 34.52
N ILE A 407 -2.05 -9.64 33.58
CA ILE A 407 -0.95 -10.56 33.31
C ILE A 407 -0.48 -10.25 31.89
N ASN A 408 0.57 -9.44 31.77
CA ASN A 408 1.03 -8.90 30.49
C ASN A 408 2.01 -9.84 29.77
N SER A 409 2.75 -10.64 30.53
CA SER A 409 3.65 -11.68 30.00
C SER A 409 3.86 -12.80 31.03
N SER A 410 4.67 -13.80 30.70
CA SER A 410 5.07 -14.86 31.64
C SER A 410 5.85 -14.36 32.86
N THR A 411 6.38 -13.14 32.79
CA THR A 411 7.24 -12.53 33.82
C THR A 411 6.81 -11.12 34.18
N SER A 412 5.61 -10.68 33.78
CA SER A 412 5.13 -9.32 34.04
C SER A 412 3.66 -9.32 34.41
N VAL A 413 3.39 -8.82 35.61
CA VAL A 413 2.04 -8.62 36.15
C VAL A 413 1.83 -7.17 36.56
N VAL A 414 0.57 -6.78 36.68
CA VAL A 414 0.17 -5.50 37.27
C VAL A 414 -0.57 -5.78 38.56
N LEU A 415 -0.08 -5.24 39.66
CA LEU A 415 -0.74 -5.24 40.96
C LEU A 415 -1.60 -3.98 41.09
N SER A 416 -2.72 -4.09 41.78
CA SER A 416 -3.70 -3.01 41.94
C SER A 416 -4.40 -3.11 43.27
N GLY A 417 -4.58 -1.96 43.94
CA GLY A 417 -5.38 -1.90 45.16
C GLY A 417 -5.01 -0.71 46.03
N GLU A 418 -5.14 -0.90 47.35
CA GLU A 418 -4.87 0.14 48.34
C GLU A 418 -3.43 0.66 48.28
N ALA A 419 -3.27 1.99 48.36
CA ALA A 419 -1.96 2.64 48.22
C ALA A 419 -0.95 2.19 49.27
N GLU A 420 -1.37 2.07 50.53
CA GLU A 420 -0.50 1.68 51.65
C GLU A 420 -0.03 0.22 51.51
N ALA A 421 -0.97 -0.70 51.23
CA ALA A 421 -0.65 -2.11 50.99
C ALA A 421 0.31 -2.27 49.80
N LEU A 422 0.09 -1.51 48.72
CA LEU A 422 0.95 -1.56 47.55
C LEU A 422 2.35 -1.06 47.88
N GLU A 423 2.49 0.00 48.67
CA GLU A 423 3.78 0.52 49.13
C GLU A 423 4.54 -0.46 50.02
N GLU A 424 3.85 -1.23 50.87
CA GLU A 424 4.46 -2.34 51.63
C GLU A 424 5.01 -3.42 50.70
N VAL A 425 4.19 -3.89 49.75
CA VAL A 425 4.60 -4.92 48.77
C VAL A 425 5.77 -4.44 47.91
N MET A 426 5.76 -3.17 47.48
CA MET A 426 6.86 -2.57 46.72
C MET A 426 8.18 -2.57 47.51
N LYS A 427 8.16 -2.29 48.82
CA LYS A 427 9.36 -2.37 49.67
C LYS A 427 9.88 -3.80 49.78
N LEU A 428 8.99 -4.79 49.89
CA LEU A 428 9.37 -6.20 49.91
C LEU A 428 10.03 -6.63 48.60
N LEU A 429 9.50 -6.17 47.46
CA LEU A 429 10.05 -6.45 46.14
C LEU A 429 11.42 -5.79 45.96
N GLN A 430 11.56 -4.54 46.39
CA GLN A 430 12.83 -3.82 46.36
C GLN A 430 13.90 -4.52 47.21
N ALA A 431 13.55 -5.02 48.39
CA ALA A 431 14.47 -5.78 49.24
C ALA A 431 14.91 -7.13 48.62
N LYS A 432 14.09 -7.67 47.70
CA LYS A 432 14.39 -8.88 46.92
C LYS A 432 15.01 -8.59 45.55
N GLU A 433 15.34 -7.32 45.28
CA GLU A 433 15.87 -6.86 43.99
C GLU A 433 14.98 -7.20 42.78
N VAL A 434 13.67 -7.30 43.00
CA VAL A 434 12.68 -7.53 41.94
C VAL A 434 12.21 -6.18 41.40
N PHE A 435 12.22 -6.01 40.08
CA PHE A 435 11.75 -4.78 39.44
C PHE A 435 10.27 -4.55 39.73
N ALA A 436 9.96 -3.36 40.25
CA ALA A 436 8.61 -2.91 40.49
C ALA A 436 8.51 -1.40 40.26
N LYS A 437 7.49 -0.96 39.52
CA LYS A 437 7.29 0.45 39.17
C LYS A 437 5.83 0.84 39.35
N LEU A 438 5.59 1.89 40.15
CA LEU A 438 4.28 2.52 40.23
C LEU A 438 3.89 3.07 38.86
N LEU A 439 2.67 2.75 38.44
CA LEU A 439 2.08 3.33 37.25
C LEU A 439 1.62 4.76 37.57
N PRO A 440 1.75 5.71 36.63
CA PRO A 440 1.32 7.11 36.81
C PRO A 440 -0.21 7.22 36.74
N VAL A 441 -0.89 6.48 37.60
CA VAL A 441 -2.33 6.37 37.69
C VAL A 441 -2.75 6.49 39.14
N ASN A 442 -3.86 7.18 39.37
CA ASN A 442 -4.38 7.43 40.70
C ASN A 442 -5.66 6.61 40.94
N TYR A 443 -5.66 5.35 40.56
CA TYR A 443 -6.80 4.44 40.68
C TYR A 443 -6.30 3.00 40.84
N ALA A 444 -7.20 2.12 41.29
CA ALA A 444 -6.94 0.69 41.46
C ALA A 444 -7.92 -0.17 40.66
N PHE A 445 -7.81 -0.17 39.32
CA PHE A 445 -8.70 -0.98 38.49
C PHE A 445 -8.45 -2.48 38.65
N HIS A 446 -9.51 -3.29 38.53
CA HIS A 446 -9.48 -4.75 38.71
C HIS A 446 -9.00 -5.17 40.12
N SER A 447 -9.48 -4.48 41.15
CA SER A 447 -9.18 -4.73 42.56
C SER A 447 -10.46 -4.69 43.41
N PRO A 448 -10.41 -5.11 44.69
CA PRO A 448 -11.54 -5.00 45.62
C PRO A 448 -12.08 -3.56 45.75
N GLN A 449 -11.23 -2.54 45.56
CA GLN A 449 -11.63 -1.14 45.61
C GLN A 449 -12.63 -0.75 44.50
N MET A 450 -12.84 -1.60 43.49
CA MET A 450 -13.85 -1.40 42.46
C MET A 450 -15.22 -2.01 42.80
N GLU A 451 -15.34 -2.83 43.85
CA GLU A 451 -16.60 -3.49 44.25
C GLU A 451 -17.75 -2.52 44.53
N PRO A 452 -17.56 -1.38 45.23
CA PRO A 452 -18.65 -0.45 45.52
C PRO A 452 -19.31 0.15 44.27
N PHE A 453 -18.62 0.11 43.12
CA PHE A 453 -19.11 0.64 41.85
C PHE A 453 -19.77 -0.43 40.97
N GLN A 454 -19.93 -1.67 41.46
CA GLN A 454 -20.55 -2.77 40.72
C GLN A 454 -22.08 -2.72 40.72
N ASP A 455 -22.74 -2.20 41.76
CA ASP A 455 -24.20 -2.30 41.94
C ASP A 455 -25.03 -1.39 41.02
N ASP A 456 -24.45 -0.31 40.49
CA ASP A 456 -25.09 0.56 39.47
C ASP A 456 -25.02 -0.03 38.04
N SER A 457 -24.27 -1.13 37.85
CA SER A 457 -23.98 -1.75 36.56
C SER A 457 -24.99 -2.81 36.05
N PRO A 458 -25.59 -3.71 36.88
CA PRO A 458 -26.25 -4.91 36.37
C PRO A 458 -27.59 -4.67 35.66
N ASN A 459 -28.24 -3.54 35.93
CA ASN A 459 -29.50 -3.16 35.27
C ASN A 459 -29.27 -2.45 33.92
N LEU A 460 -28.08 -1.88 33.68
CA LEU A 460 -27.77 -1.21 32.41
C LEU A 460 -27.44 -2.18 31.27
N PHE A 461 -26.82 -3.34 31.57
CA PHE A 461 -26.23 -4.21 30.54
C PHE A 461 -27.00 -5.51 30.25
N ARG A 462 -28.22 -5.67 30.81
CA ARG A 462 -29.03 -6.90 30.70
C ARG A 462 -29.62 -7.18 29.32
N ALA A 463 -29.56 -6.25 28.37
CA ALA A 463 -30.22 -6.37 27.07
C ALA A 463 -29.33 -6.88 25.91
N PHE A 464 -28.03 -7.13 26.14
CA PHE A 464 -27.10 -7.48 25.07
C PHE A 464 -27.09 -8.98 24.78
N ILE A 465 -27.63 -9.38 23.62
CA ILE A 465 -27.57 -10.75 23.10
C ILE A 465 -26.46 -10.84 22.05
N PRO A 466 -25.30 -11.46 22.35
CA PRO A 466 -24.23 -11.55 21.37
C PRO A 466 -24.47 -12.68 20.37
N ASN A 467 -24.46 -12.35 19.07
CA ASN A 467 -24.13 -13.31 18.01
C ASN A 467 -22.59 -13.39 17.95
N LEU A 468 -21.98 -14.58 18.01
CA LEU A 468 -20.54 -14.73 18.25
C LEU A 468 -19.75 -15.19 17.00
N PRO A 469 -18.93 -14.29 16.41
CA PRO A 469 -17.70 -14.62 15.67
C PRO A 469 -16.54 -14.97 16.64
N PRO A 470 -15.33 -15.34 16.16
CA PRO A 470 -14.21 -15.68 17.05
C PRO A 470 -13.70 -14.45 17.82
N PHE A 471 -14.16 -14.30 19.06
CA PHE A 471 -13.71 -13.31 20.04
C PHE A 471 -12.92 -14.02 21.15
N VAL A 472 -11.68 -13.60 21.41
CA VAL A 472 -10.89 -14.11 22.54
C VAL A 472 -11.05 -13.16 23.71
N CYS A 473 -11.93 -13.53 24.65
CA CYS A 473 -12.14 -12.78 25.89
C CYS A 473 -11.00 -13.05 26.88
N SER A 474 -10.26 -12.00 27.26
CA SER A 474 -9.18 -12.12 28.24
C SER A 474 -9.71 -12.48 29.64
N ARG A 475 -10.93 -12.02 29.98
CA ARG A 475 -11.61 -12.36 31.24
C ARG A 475 -12.07 -13.82 31.33
N GLN A 476 -12.66 -14.40 30.28
CA GLN A 476 -13.18 -15.78 30.33
C GLN A 476 -12.06 -16.84 30.41
N LEU A 477 -10.86 -16.52 29.90
CA LEU A 477 -9.69 -17.39 30.04
C LEU A 477 -9.18 -17.44 31.50
N GLN A 478 -9.24 -16.32 32.23
CA GLN A 478 -8.89 -16.28 33.67
C GLN A 478 -9.91 -17.04 34.54
N VAL A 479 -11.22 -16.95 34.23
CA VAL A 479 -12.25 -17.68 35.00
C VAL A 479 -12.14 -19.20 34.82
N LYS A 480 -11.74 -19.68 33.63
CA LYS A 480 -11.52 -21.12 33.39
C LYS A 480 -10.26 -21.65 34.08
N SER A 481 -9.19 -20.86 34.20
CA SER A 481 -7.98 -21.29 34.94
C SER A 481 -8.21 -21.38 36.44
N LEU A 482 -9.10 -20.56 37.00
CA LEU A 482 -9.53 -20.63 38.41
C LEU A 482 -10.41 -21.87 38.68
N LYS A 483 -11.32 -22.22 37.78
CA LYS A 483 -12.17 -23.43 37.93
C LYS A 483 -11.44 -24.75 37.70
N ALA A 484 -10.30 -24.75 37.02
CA ALA A 484 -9.47 -25.96 36.83
C ALA A 484 -8.55 -26.26 38.03
N ARG A 485 -8.57 -25.44 39.09
CA ARG A 485 -7.75 -25.58 40.30
C ARG A 485 -8.54 -25.95 41.58
N ASN A 486 -9.78 -26.44 41.44
CA ASN A 486 -10.53 -27.09 42.55
C ASN A 486 -10.69 -28.58 42.30
#